data_AF-A0A931WLD9-F1
#
_entry.id   AF-A0A931WLD9-F1
#
_cell.length_a   1.000
_cell.length_b   1.000
_cell.length_c   1.000
_cell.angle_alpha   90.00
_cell.angle_beta   90.00
_cell.angle_gamma   90.00
#
_symmetry.space_group_name_H-M   'P 1'
#
loop_
_entity.id
_entity.type
_entity.pdbx_description
1 polymer ?
#
loop_
_entity_poly.entity_id
_entity_poly.type
_entity_poly.pdbx_seq_one_letter_code
_entity_poly.pdbx_strand_id
1 'polypeptide(L)'
;MSIYATLWSLKFPRYGDHYVGCEWIEVTAQGVPAHVGTPTPGFGYEDGDPYAEFLPPPVEVTADGDSEFMRAVVIITEETEKGTARSDQEYVDPLLVLSGRDYASISFVALHERVCDALRSKGPRVVAQSFTADGGVQLILSDGRIVDSRKR
;
A
#
# COMPACT_ATOMS: atom_id res chain seq x y z
N MET A 1 18.33 -11.89 -1.80
CA MET A 1 16.96 -12.37 -2.11
C MET A 1 15.97 -11.44 -1.43
N SER A 2 14.77 -11.28 -1.99
CA SER A 2 13.71 -10.45 -1.41
C SER A 2 12.92 -11.21 -0.34
N ILE A 3 12.51 -10.56 0.75
CA ILE A 3 11.61 -11.14 1.77
C ILE A 3 10.12 -11.08 1.40
N TYR A 4 9.81 -10.51 0.23
CA TYR A 4 8.45 -10.24 -0.22
C TYR A 4 8.02 -11.17 -1.36
N ALA A 5 6.76 -11.60 -1.32
CA ALA A 5 6.09 -12.30 -2.40
C ALA A 5 4.92 -11.46 -2.94
N THR A 6 4.88 -11.23 -4.26
CA THR A 6 3.78 -10.48 -4.88
C THR A 6 2.45 -11.22 -4.73
N LEU A 7 1.43 -10.54 -4.22
CA LEU A 7 0.06 -11.05 -4.12
C LEU A 7 -0.78 -10.59 -5.31
N TRP A 8 -0.71 -9.29 -5.64
CA TRP A 8 -1.39 -8.68 -6.78
C TRP A 8 -0.75 -7.36 -7.18
N SER A 9 -1.00 -6.95 -8.43
CA SER A 9 -0.67 -5.64 -8.98
C SER A 9 -1.88 -5.12 -9.77
N LEU A 10 -2.35 -3.92 -9.45
CA LEU A 10 -3.57 -3.31 -10.01
C LEU A 10 -3.35 -1.81 -10.28
N LYS A 11 -4.13 -1.23 -11.20
CA LYS A 11 -4.11 0.22 -11.48
C LYS A 11 -5.15 0.95 -10.61
N PHE A 12 -4.72 2.07 -10.02
CA PHE A 12 -5.57 2.99 -9.24
C PHE A 12 -5.48 4.41 -9.81
N PRO A 13 -6.50 5.26 -9.59
CA PRO A 13 -6.37 6.69 -9.89
C PRO A 13 -5.17 7.24 -9.10
N ARG A 14 -4.23 7.89 -9.80
CA ARG A 14 -2.94 8.34 -9.24
C ARG A 14 -3.09 9.18 -7.97
N TYR A 15 -4.22 9.91 -7.86
CA TYR A 15 -4.52 10.81 -6.74
C TYR A 15 -5.71 10.33 -5.89
N GLY A 16 -6.04 9.03 -5.95
CA GLY A 16 -7.05 8.41 -5.11
C GLY A 16 -8.51 8.58 -5.56
N ASP A 17 -8.80 9.53 -6.44
CA ASP A 17 -10.16 9.77 -6.96
C ASP A 17 -10.22 9.64 -8.48
N HIS A 18 -11.24 8.94 -8.96
CA HIS A 18 -11.50 8.79 -10.39
C HIS A 18 -12.24 10.01 -10.94
N TYR A 19 -11.74 10.58 -12.03
CA TYR A 19 -12.37 11.64 -12.80
C TYR A 19 -11.91 11.60 -14.25
N VAL A 20 -12.62 12.29 -15.15
CA VAL A 20 -12.24 12.31 -16.58
C VAL A 20 -10.84 12.91 -16.76
N GLY A 21 -9.94 12.12 -17.34
CA GLY A 21 -8.54 12.50 -17.56
C GLY A 21 -7.64 12.32 -16.34
N CYS A 22 -8.07 11.61 -15.30
CA CYS A 22 -7.17 11.24 -14.22
C CYS A 22 -6.07 10.29 -14.71
N GLU A 23 -4.84 10.51 -14.24
CA GLU A 23 -3.74 9.58 -14.43
C GLU A 23 -3.92 8.34 -13.58
N TRP A 24 -3.27 7.25 -13.98
CA TRP A 24 -3.30 5.96 -13.30
C TRP A 24 -1.91 5.59 -12.82
N ILE A 25 -1.84 4.96 -11.66
CA ILE A 25 -0.59 4.45 -11.07
C ILE A 25 -0.74 2.96 -10.78
N GLU A 26 0.33 2.18 -10.99
CA GLU A 26 0.35 0.79 -10.53
C GLU A 26 0.60 0.72 -9.04
N VAL A 27 -0.24 -0.06 -8.36
CA VAL A 27 -0.14 -0.39 -6.94
C VAL A 27 0.05 -1.89 -6.81
N THR A 28 1.04 -2.31 -6.05
CA THR A 28 1.37 -3.71 -5.81
C THR A 28 1.28 -4.03 -4.33
N ALA A 29 0.59 -5.11 -3.97
CA ALA A 29 0.64 -5.69 -2.63
C ALA A 29 1.60 -6.87 -2.61
N GLN A 30 2.45 -6.89 -1.58
CA GLN A 30 3.39 -7.96 -1.36
C GLN A 30 3.29 -8.51 0.06
N GLY A 31 3.19 -9.82 0.17
CA GLY A 31 3.17 -10.53 1.44
C GLY A 31 4.58 -10.78 1.96
N VAL A 32 4.75 -10.66 3.28
CA VAL A 32 5.92 -11.12 4.01
C VAL A 32 5.56 -12.47 4.64
N PRO A 33 6.22 -13.58 4.27
CA PRO A 33 5.93 -14.91 4.83
C PRO A 33 6.02 -14.95 6.36
N ALA A 34 5.27 -15.87 6.96
CA ALA A 34 5.13 -15.96 8.42
C ALA A 34 6.45 -16.22 9.15
N HIS A 35 7.34 -17.02 8.57
CA HIS A 35 8.64 -17.38 9.15
C HIS A 35 9.68 -16.24 9.12
N VAL A 36 9.41 -15.11 8.46
CA VAL A 36 10.37 -14.01 8.36
C VAL A 36 10.46 -13.28 9.70
N GLY A 37 11.63 -13.32 10.35
CA GLY A 37 11.88 -12.70 11.65
C GLY A 37 11.35 -13.50 12.85
N THR A 38 10.95 -14.76 12.65
CA THR A 38 10.47 -15.60 13.77
C THR A 38 11.61 -16.07 14.67
N PRO A 39 11.47 -16.03 16.01
CA PRO A 39 12.49 -16.59 16.91
C PRO A 39 12.50 -18.14 16.93
N THR A 40 11.62 -18.79 16.14
CA THR A 40 11.55 -20.24 16.05
C THR A 40 12.86 -20.81 15.49
N PRO A 41 13.48 -21.80 16.16
CA PRO A 41 14.73 -22.39 15.68
C PRO A 41 14.62 -22.99 14.28
N GLY A 42 15.64 -22.79 13.45
CA GLY A 42 15.73 -23.29 12.09
C GLY A 42 15.42 -22.26 11.00
N PHE A 43 15.02 -21.05 11.37
CA PHE A 43 14.65 -19.98 10.43
C PHE A 43 15.67 -18.83 10.35
N GLY A 44 16.70 -18.82 11.19
CA GLY A 44 17.82 -17.89 11.09
C GLY A 44 17.60 -16.52 11.74
N TYR A 45 16.61 -16.39 12.62
CA TYR A 45 16.29 -15.17 13.38
C TYR A 45 16.25 -15.42 14.90
N GLU A 46 16.92 -16.48 15.36
CA GLU A 46 16.99 -16.88 16.77
C GLU A 46 17.63 -15.79 17.65
N ASP A 47 18.58 -15.03 17.09
CA ASP A 47 19.25 -13.91 17.74
C ASP A 47 18.47 -12.58 17.66
N GLY A 48 17.30 -12.59 17.00
CA GLY A 48 16.41 -11.45 16.90
C GLY A 48 15.87 -11.19 15.49
N ASP A 49 14.82 -10.37 15.43
CA ASP A 49 14.14 -9.99 14.20
C ASP A 49 14.77 -8.71 13.59
N PRO A 50 15.51 -8.81 12.47
CA PRO A 50 16.16 -7.66 11.85
C PRO A 50 15.17 -6.70 11.17
N TYR A 51 13.89 -7.06 11.07
CA TYR A 51 12.86 -6.29 10.37
C TYR A 51 11.86 -5.64 11.33
N ALA A 52 12.04 -5.81 12.64
CA ALA A 52 11.11 -5.35 13.67
C ALA A 52 10.85 -3.82 13.65
N GLU A 53 11.79 -3.03 13.12
CA GLU A 53 11.64 -1.57 13.08
C GLU A 53 10.73 -1.04 11.96
N PHE A 54 10.41 -1.86 10.95
CA PHE A 54 9.59 -1.43 9.81
C PHE A 54 8.50 -2.43 9.38
N LEU A 55 8.49 -3.64 9.97
CA LEU A 55 7.41 -4.60 9.80
C LEU A 55 6.64 -4.79 11.11
N PRO A 56 5.35 -5.16 11.04
CA PRO A 56 4.62 -5.68 12.19
C PRO A 56 5.39 -6.81 12.90
N PRO A 57 5.12 -7.07 14.19
CA PRO A 57 5.73 -8.17 14.91
C PRO A 57 5.58 -9.51 14.17
N PRO A 58 6.57 -10.43 14.29
CA PRO A 58 6.45 -11.76 13.72
C PRO A 58 5.24 -12.50 14.29
N VAL A 59 4.67 -13.40 13.49
CA VAL A 59 3.58 -14.29 13.90
C VAL A 59 4.14 -15.61 14.43
N GLU A 60 3.38 -16.29 15.26
CA GLU A 60 3.70 -17.67 15.66
C GLU A 60 3.65 -18.59 14.44
N VAL A 61 4.63 -19.48 14.34
CA VAL A 61 4.75 -20.46 13.25
C VAL A 61 4.92 -21.87 13.79
N THR A 62 4.54 -22.86 12.99
CA THR A 62 4.88 -24.27 13.25
C THR A 62 6.36 -24.54 13.02
N ALA A 63 6.84 -25.73 13.37
CA ALA A 63 8.21 -26.16 13.06
C ALA A 63 8.52 -26.14 11.54
N ASP A 64 7.50 -26.25 10.70
CA ASP A 64 7.62 -26.19 9.24
C ASP A 64 7.56 -24.73 8.70
N GLY A 65 7.34 -23.75 9.57
CA GLY A 65 7.32 -22.33 9.22
C GLY A 65 5.96 -21.80 8.77
N ASP A 66 4.91 -22.60 8.97
CA ASP A 66 3.55 -22.28 8.58
C ASP A 66 2.82 -21.51 9.67
N SER A 67 1.91 -20.62 9.26
CA SER A 67 1.00 -19.91 10.13
C SER A 67 -0.31 -19.65 9.40
N GLU A 68 -1.38 -19.41 10.14
CA GLU A 68 -2.69 -19.02 9.57
C GLU A 68 -2.58 -17.72 8.76
N PHE A 69 -1.67 -16.83 9.15
CA PHE A 69 -1.50 -15.52 8.52
C PHE A 69 -0.04 -15.31 8.09
N MET A 70 0.14 -14.57 6.99
CA MET A 70 1.42 -13.93 6.70
C MET A 70 1.83 -13.00 7.85
N ARG A 71 3.12 -12.69 7.98
CA ARG A 71 3.57 -11.69 8.95
C ARG A 71 2.96 -10.31 8.62
N ALA A 72 3.08 -9.91 7.36
CA ALA A 72 2.65 -8.60 6.90
C ALA A 72 2.22 -8.61 5.43
N VAL A 73 1.51 -7.56 5.04
CA VAL A 73 1.32 -7.18 3.64
C VAL A 73 1.73 -5.72 3.49
N VAL A 74 2.71 -5.47 2.64
CA VAL A 74 3.21 -4.15 2.28
C VAL A 74 2.66 -3.77 0.92
N ILE A 75 2.05 -2.59 0.83
CA ILE A 75 1.45 -2.07 -0.39
C ILE A 75 2.29 -0.88 -0.85
N ILE A 76 2.71 -0.92 -2.10
CA ILE A 76 3.63 0.05 -2.72
C ILE A 76 3.07 0.52 -4.06
N THR A 77 3.63 1.60 -4.59
CA THR A 77 3.41 2.04 -5.97
C THR A 77 4.61 1.66 -6.84
N GLU A 78 4.48 1.77 -8.17
CA GLU A 78 5.60 1.65 -9.10
C GLU A 78 6.72 2.70 -8.89
N GLU A 79 6.47 3.71 -8.05
CA GLU A 79 7.39 4.80 -7.71
C GLU A 79 8.01 4.62 -6.31
N THR A 80 7.59 3.61 -5.54
CA THR A 80 8.13 3.37 -4.20
C THR A 80 9.54 2.78 -4.29
N GLU A 81 10.51 3.50 -3.76
CA GLU A 81 11.90 3.05 -3.71
C GLU A 81 12.09 1.96 -2.65
N LYS A 82 12.93 0.97 -2.96
CA LYS A 82 13.34 -0.08 -2.02
C LYS A 82 14.81 0.08 -1.65
N GLY A 83 15.09 -0.04 -0.37
CA GLY A 83 16.40 0.06 0.23
C GLY A 83 16.56 1.38 0.99
N THR A 84 16.61 1.29 2.31
CA THR A 84 16.97 2.40 3.19
C THR A 84 18.39 2.23 3.71
N ALA A 85 18.94 3.25 4.38
CA ALA A 85 20.22 3.12 5.07
C ALA A 85 20.19 2.05 6.19
N ARG A 86 19.00 1.71 6.68
CA ARG A 86 18.79 0.69 7.72
C ARG A 86 18.73 -0.71 7.13
N SER A 87 18.03 -0.90 6.02
CA SER A 87 17.85 -2.22 5.40
C SER A 87 17.61 -2.13 3.90
N ASP A 88 18.26 -3.01 3.14
CA ASP A 88 18.02 -3.20 1.71
C ASP A 88 16.63 -3.79 1.40
N GLN A 89 15.95 -4.34 2.42
CA GLN A 89 14.60 -4.88 2.32
C GLN A 89 13.51 -3.84 2.61
N GLU A 90 13.85 -2.73 3.22
CA GLU A 90 12.85 -1.74 3.62
C GLU A 90 12.42 -0.88 2.42
N TYR A 91 11.11 -0.60 2.30
CA TYR A 91 10.60 0.38 1.34
C TYR A 91 10.64 1.79 1.94
N VAL A 92 11.03 2.78 1.13
CA VAL A 92 10.92 4.20 1.48
C VAL A 92 9.45 4.60 1.37
N ASP A 93 8.85 4.99 2.50
CA ASP A 93 7.46 5.46 2.59
C ASP A 93 6.45 4.57 1.82
N PRO A 94 6.29 3.28 2.19
CA PRO A 94 5.31 2.41 1.56
C PRO A 94 3.90 2.98 1.74
N LEU A 95 3.03 2.75 0.75
CA LEU A 95 1.67 3.27 0.75
C LEU A 95 0.88 2.80 1.97
N LEU A 96 0.97 1.50 2.28
CA LEU A 96 0.39 0.89 3.48
C LEU A 96 1.26 -0.26 3.98
N VAL A 97 1.30 -0.47 5.29
CA VAL A 97 1.84 -1.67 5.92
C VAL A 97 0.77 -2.24 6.85
N LEU A 98 0.32 -3.46 6.57
CA LEU A 98 -0.71 -4.15 7.34
C LEU A 98 -0.14 -5.43 7.95
N SER A 99 -0.61 -5.83 9.13
CA SER A 99 -0.38 -7.20 9.59
C SER A 99 -1.09 -8.18 8.65
N GLY A 100 -0.59 -9.42 8.52
CA GLY A 100 -1.27 -10.41 7.67
C GLY A 100 -2.69 -10.72 8.15
N ARG A 101 -2.94 -10.63 9.47
CA ARG A 101 -4.29 -10.76 10.06
C ARG A 101 -5.21 -9.60 9.65
N ASP A 102 -4.73 -8.36 9.68
CA ASP A 102 -5.53 -7.20 9.26
C ASP A 102 -5.84 -7.28 7.76
N TYR A 103 -4.86 -7.69 6.95
CA TYR A 103 -5.08 -7.90 5.52
C TYR A 103 -6.06 -9.05 5.24
N ALA A 104 -6.02 -10.14 5.99
CA ALA A 104 -6.94 -11.27 5.80
C ALA A 104 -8.38 -10.95 6.21
N SER A 105 -8.58 -10.00 7.13
CA SER A 105 -9.89 -9.65 7.69
C SER A 105 -10.54 -8.42 7.05
N ILE A 106 -9.76 -7.56 6.37
CA ILE A 106 -10.29 -6.38 5.70
C ILE A 106 -11.09 -6.76 4.44
N SER A 107 -12.23 -6.11 4.24
CA SER A 107 -12.97 -6.27 2.98
C SER A 107 -12.23 -5.59 1.83
N PHE A 108 -12.46 -6.05 0.60
CA PHE A 108 -11.88 -5.42 -0.59
C PHE A 108 -12.26 -3.93 -0.69
N VAL A 109 -13.51 -3.56 -0.37
CA VAL A 109 -13.97 -2.16 -0.39
C VAL A 109 -13.19 -1.29 0.59
N ALA A 110 -13.02 -1.75 1.83
CA ALA A 110 -12.27 -1.00 2.83
C ALA A 110 -10.78 -0.92 2.50
N LEU A 111 -10.20 -1.97 1.90
CA LEU A 111 -8.81 -1.94 1.42
C LEU A 111 -8.64 -0.94 0.27
N HIS A 112 -9.55 -0.98 -0.71
CA HIS A 112 -9.57 -0.04 -1.83
C HIS A 112 -9.67 1.41 -1.35
N GLU A 113 -10.57 1.70 -0.39
CA GLU A 113 -10.68 3.04 0.21
C GLU A 113 -9.39 3.49 0.89
N ARG A 114 -8.73 2.61 1.67
CA ARG A 114 -7.45 2.94 2.32
C ARG A 114 -6.34 3.21 1.30
N VAL A 115 -6.27 2.44 0.21
CA VAL A 115 -5.30 2.66 -0.88
C VAL A 115 -5.56 4.01 -1.54
N CYS A 116 -6.82 4.30 -1.90
CA CYS A 116 -7.19 5.58 -2.49
C CYS A 116 -6.91 6.76 -1.54
N ASP A 117 -7.20 6.62 -0.25
CA ASP A 117 -6.93 7.65 0.75
C ASP A 117 -5.42 7.90 0.92
N ALA A 118 -4.62 6.84 0.93
CA ALA A 118 -3.17 6.96 0.99
C ALA A 118 -2.60 7.64 -0.27
N LEU A 119 -3.10 7.29 -1.47
CA LEU A 119 -2.70 7.92 -2.74
C LEU A 119 -3.07 9.41 -2.79
N ARG A 120 -4.23 9.78 -2.24
CA ARG A 120 -4.65 11.19 -2.12
C ARG A 120 -3.79 11.98 -1.15
N SER A 121 -3.10 11.30 -0.22
CA SER A 121 -2.38 11.91 0.88
C SER A 121 -3.29 12.88 1.65
N LYS A 122 -2.84 14.12 1.91
CA LYS A 122 -3.61 15.16 2.62
C LYS A 122 -4.52 16.00 1.70
N GLY A 123 -4.68 15.62 0.43
CA GLY A 123 -5.49 16.36 -0.54
C GLY A 123 -7.00 16.19 -0.30
N PRO A 124 -7.83 17.19 -0.68
CA PRO A 124 -9.29 17.04 -0.64
C PRO A 124 -9.76 16.04 -1.70
N ARG A 125 -10.90 15.39 -1.43
CA ARG A 125 -11.54 14.45 -2.36
C ARG A 125 -12.14 15.17 -3.56
N VAL A 126 -12.08 14.59 -4.75
CA VAL A 126 -12.96 15.00 -5.85
C VAL A 126 -14.36 14.48 -5.55
N VAL A 127 -15.33 15.39 -5.39
CA VAL A 127 -16.72 15.04 -5.03
C VAL A 127 -17.69 15.14 -6.21
N ALA A 128 -17.34 15.94 -7.22
CA ALA A 128 -18.09 16.05 -8.46
C ALA A 128 -17.22 16.58 -9.59
N GLN A 129 -17.69 16.40 -10.82
CA GLN A 129 -17.11 17.00 -12.02
C GLN A 129 -18.22 17.66 -12.84
N SER A 130 -17.92 18.81 -13.45
CA SER A 130 -18.81 19.49 -14.39
C SER A 130 -18.12 19.70 -15.73
N PHE A 131 -18.93 19.75 -16.79
CA PHE A 131 -18.46 20.01 -18.15
C PHE A 131 -18.83 21.43 -18.55
N THR A 132 -17.86 22.19 -19.03
CA THR A 132 -18.07 23.56 -19.49
C THR A 132 -18.48 23.57 -20.96
N ALA A 133 -19.12 24.66 -21.41
CA ALA A 133 -19.62 24.79 -22.79
C ALA A 133 -18.50 24.72 -23.86
N ASP A 134 -17.26 25.02 -23.48
CA ASP A 134 -16.06 24.88 -24.32
C ASP A 134 -15.41 23.48 -24.26
N GLY A 135 -16.08 22.50 -23.65
CA GLY A 135 -15.61 21.12 -23.53
C GLY A 135 -14.55 20.89 -22.45
N GLY A 136 -14.35 21.86 -21.54
CA GLY A 136 -13.51 21.69 -20.36
C GLY A 136 -14.16 20.85 -19.27
N VAL A 137 -13.32 20.40 -18.33
CA VAL A 137 -13.77 19.69 -17.12
C VAL A 137 -13.33 20.46 -15.90
N GLN A 138 -14.28 20.77 -15.03
CA GLN A 138 -14.02 21.34 -13.70
C GLN A 138 -14.24 20.28 -12.64
N LEU A 139 -13.28 20.13 -11.74
CA LEU A 139 -13.38 19.25 -10.58
C LEU A 139 -13.81 20.06 -9.37
N ILE A 140 -14.82 19.58 -8.67
CA ILE A 140 -15.31 20.14 -7.41
C ILE A 140 -14.70 19.30 -6.29
N LEU A 141 -13.95 19.95 -5.41
CA LEU A 141 -13.26 19.32 -4.31
C LEU A 141 -14.09 19.37 -3.02
N SER A 142 -13.84 18.44 -2.10
CA SER A 142 -14.57 18.34 -0.83
C SER A 142 -14.40 19.56 0.08
N ASP A 143 -13.39 20.39 -0.17
CA ASP A 143 -13.15 21.65 0.54
C ASP A 143 -13.82 22.87 -0.14
N GLY A 144 -14.61 22.63 -1.19
CA GLY A 144 -15.35 23.66 -1.92
C GLY A 144 -14.56 24.33 -3.05
N ARG A 145 -13.28 24.01 -3.24
CA ARG A 145 -12.50 24.54 -4.38
C ARG A 145 -12.98 23.92 -5.70
N ILE A 146 -12.87 24.71 -6.76
CA ILE A 146 -13.11 24.28 -8.14
C ILE A 146 -11.80 24.41 -8.90
N VAL A 147 -11.35 23.33 -9.54
CA VAL A 147 -10.10 23.30 -10.32
C VAL A 147 -10.38 22.87 -11.76
N ASP A 148 -9.72 23.52 -12.72
CA ASP A 148 -9.77 23.13 -14.14
C ASP A 148 -8.81 21.94 -14.35
N SER A 149 -9.31 20.82 -14.88
CA SER A 149 -8.50 19.63 -15.07
C SER A 149 -7.38 19.82 -16.11
N ARG A 150 -7.48 20.84 -16.97
CA ARG A 150 -6.50 21.14 -18.04
C ARG A 150 -5.28 21.94 -17.57
N LYS A 151 -5.23 22.40 -16.30
CA LYS A 151 -4.18 23.29 -15.79
C LYS A 151 -3.28 22.67 -14.71
N ARG A 152 -3.16 21.34 -14.67
CA ARG A 152 -2.23 20.68 -13.75
C ARG A 152 -0.79 20.74 -14.27
#